data_AF-A0A933VCR8-F1
#
_entry.id   AF-A0A933VCR8-F1
#
_cell.length_a   1.000
_cell.length_b   1.000
_cell.length_c   1.000
_cell.angle_alpha   90.00
_cell.angle_beta   90.00
_cell.angle_gamma   90.00
#
_symmetry.space_group_name_H-M   'P 1'
#
loop_
_entity.id
_entity.type
_entity.pdbx_description
1 polymer ?
#
loop_
_entity_poly.entity_id
_entity_poly.type
_entity_poly.pdbx_seq_one_letter_code
_entity_poly.pdbx_strand_id
1 'polypeptide(L)'
;MTLLMIGRQIPQNAKWPPDVDTIEKGLRSIDVAYHMNHRGGEIGSYRFEPTGKNSAKMICQNPYPCDFDLGIIDAVAHKFKPANVPMVTVKHDDSQPCRKKGADSCTYLINWQIASGPSR
;
A
#
# COMPACT_ATOMS: atom_id res chain seq x y z
N MET A 1 9.07 19.00 2.97
CA MET A 1 8.29 17.77 3.14
C MET A 1 7.61 17.44 1.82
N THR A 2 7.76 16.25 1.25
CA THR A 2 7.09 15.85 -0.02
C THR A 2 5.79 15.09 0.27
N LEU A 3 4.86 15.02 -0.70
CA LEU A 3 3.62 14.24 -0.58
C LEU A 3 3.87 12.77 -0.24
N LEU A 4 4.95 12.20 -0.79
CA LEU A 4 5.44 10.86 -0.44
C LEU A 4 5.77 10.74 1.05
N MET A 5 6.51 11.71 1.61
CA MET A 5 6.84 11.70 3.04
C MET A 5 5.59 11.86 3.91
N ILE A 6 4.63 12.70 3.50
CA ILE A 6 3.37 12.86 4.22
C ILE A 6 2.61 11.53 4.24
N GLY A 7 2.46 10.87 3.09
CA GLY A 7 1.81 9.55 3.00
C GLY A 7 2.46 8.50 3.92
N ARG A 8 3.79 8.48 3.99
CA ARG A 8 4.54 7.56 4.89
C ARG A 8 4.27 7.76 6.38
N GLN A 9 3.80 8.94 6.80
CA GLN A 9 3.47 9.21 8.21
C GLN A 9 2.06 8.78 8.60
N ILE A 10 1.16 8.56 7.63
CA ILE A 10 -0.24 8.19 7.91
C ILE A 10 -0.36 6.90 8.72
N PRO A 11 0.35 5.79 8.40
CA PRO A 11 0.19 4.54 9.15
C PRO A 11 0.63 4.58 10.61
N GLN A 12 1.31 5.65 11.04
CA GLN A 12 1.72 5.86 12.43
C GLN A 12 0.60 6.49 13.28
N ASN A 13 -0.29 7.25 12.65
CA ASN A 13 -1.32 8.04 13.33
C ASN A 13 -2.74 7.54 13.08
N ALA A 14 -2.95 6.75 12.03
CA ALA A 14 -4.24 6.17 11.69
C ALA A 14 -4.63 5.03 12.65
N LYS A 15 -5.93 4.86 12.87
CA LYS A 15 -6.50 3.64 13.48
C LYS A 15 -6.43 2.49 12.48
N TRP A 16 -6.05 1.30 12.94
CA TRP A 16 -5.98 0.09 12.14
C TRP A 16 -6.90 -0.98 12.72
N PRO A 17 -7.42 -1.91 11.90
CA PRO A 17 -8.04 -3.12 12.42
C PRO A 17 -7.03 -3.96 13.22
N PRO A 18 -7.49 -4.81 14.16
CA PRO A 18 -6.61 -5.69 14.94
C PRO A 18 -5.97 -6.79 14.05
N ASP A 19 -5.02 -7.53 14.62
CA ASP A 19 -4.43 -8.77 14.07
C ASP A 19 -3.72 -8.65 12.71
N VAL A 20 -3.12 -7.49 12.45
CA VAL A 20 -2.30 -7.22 11.26
C VAL A 20 -0.83 -7.49 11.56
N ASP A 21 -0.30 -8.61 11.07
CA ASP A 21 1.06 -9.11 11.37
C ASP A 21 1.86 -9.55 10.14
N THR A 22 1.29 -9.47 8.93
CA THR A 22 1.98 -9.75 7.67
C THR A 22 1.85 -8.61 6.67
N ILE A 23 2.73 -8.57 5.67
CA ILE A 23 2.67 -7.62 4.56
C ILE A 23 1.30 -7.68 3.87
N GLU A 24 0.81 -8.88 3.55
CA GLU A 24 -0.47 -9.04 2.84
C GLU A 24 -1.65 -8.57 3.70
N LYS A 25 -1.67 -8.91 4.99
CA LYS A 25 -2.71 -8.41 5.91
C LYS A 25 -2.64 -6.88 6.03
N GLY A 26 -1.44 -6.33 6.16
CA GLY A 26 -1.19 -4.89 6.21
C GLY A 26 -1.76 -4.18 4.99
N LEU A 27 -1.38 -4.63 3.81
CA LEU A 27 -1.85 -4.03 2.56
C LEU A 27 -3.37 -4.19 2.36
N ARG A 28 -3.95 -5.37 2.65
CA ARG A 28 -5.41 -5.58 2.60
C ARG A 28 -6.16 -4.68 3.58
N SER A 29 -5.57 -4.41 4.74
CA SER A 29 -6.21 -3.60 5.77
C SER A 29 -6.21 -2.10 5.49
N ILE A 30 -5.51 -1.62 4.45
CA ILE A 30 -5.45 -0.19 4.11
C ILE A 30 -6.86 0.36 3.85
N ASP A 31 -7.72 -0.36 3.12
CA ASP A 31 -9.07 0.09 2.81
C ASP A 31 -9.95 0.20 4.06
N VAL A 32 -9.87 -0.81 4.93
CA VAL A 32 -10.59 -0.82 6.20
C VAL A 32 -10.12 0.33 7.08
N ALA A 33 -8.80 0.51 7.23
CA ALA A 33 -8.22 1.63 7.97
C ALA A 33 -8.62 2.98 7.33
N TYR A 34 -8.66 3.06 6.00
CA TYR A 34 -9.08 4.26 5.28
C TYR A 34 -10.49 4.67 5.69
N HIS A 35 -11.46 3.76 5.62
CA HIS A 35 -12.84 4.02 6.03
C HIS A 35 -13.00 4.22 7.54
N MET A 36 -12.23 3.54 8.40
CA MET A 36 -12.27 3.73 9.86
C MET A 36 -11.85 5.15 10.29
N ASN A 37 -10.99 5.82 9.52
CA ASN A 37 -10.45 7.13 9.87
C ASN A 37 -11.17 8.30 9.16
N HIS A 38 -12.08 8.02 8.23
CA HIS A 38 -12.87 9.04 7.53
C HIS A 38 -14.29 9.15 8.08
N ARG A 39 -14.91 10.31 7.89
CA ARG A 39 -16.29 10.58 8.30
C ARG A 39 -17.15 10.83 7.06
N GLY A 40 -18.11 9.94 6.80
CA GLY A 40 -19.17 10.09 5.79
C GLY A 40 -18.73 9.85 4.33
N GLY A 41 -19.72 9.56 3.49
CA GLY A 41 -19.65 9.57 2.03
C GLY A 41 -18.89 8.41 1.35
N GLU A 42 -19.03 8.37 0.02
CA GLU A 42 -18.21 7.56 -0.89
C GLU A 42 -16.88 8.30 -1.11
N ILE A 43 -15.86 7.94 -0.33
CA ILE A 43 -14.54 8.59 -0.35
C ILE A 43 -13.56 7.93 -1.34
N GLY A 44 -14.00 6.83 -1.98
CA GLY A 44 -13.15 5.98 -2.80
C GLY A 44 -12.68 4.74 -2.05
N SER A 45 -11.70 4.04 -2.60
CA SER A 45 -11.21 2.76 -2.05
C SER A 45 -9.73 2.48 -2.37
N TYR A 46 -9.17 1.56 -1.60
CA TYR A 46 -7.88 0.91 -1.80
C TYR A 46 -8.13 -0.59 -2.01
N ARG A 47 -7.89 -1.11 -3.22
CA ARG A 47 -8.13 -2.52 -3.53
C ARG A 47 -6.84 -3.30 -3.66
N PHE A 48 -6.61 -4.21 -2.72
CA PHE A 48 -5.50 -5.15 -2.77
C PHE A 48 -5.82 -6.35 -3.67
N GLU A 49 -4.95 -6.63 -4.64
CA GLU A 49 -5.04 -7.82 -5.50
C GLU A 49 -3.69 -8.57 -5.52
N PRO A 50 -3.60 -9.81 -5.02
CA PRO A 50 -2.38 -10.60 -5.11
C PRO A 50 -2.09 -10.95 -6.58
N THR A 51 -0.82 -10.85 -6.97
CA THR A 51 -0.38 -11.18 -8.35
C THR A 51 0.58 -12.37 -8.38
N GLY A 52 0.95 -12.90 -7.21
CA GLY A 52 1.86 -14.02 -7.04
C GLY A 52 2.13 -14.29 -5.55
N LYS A 53 3.07 -15.18 -5.26
CA LYS A 53 3.42 -15.57 -3.88
C LYS A 53 3.96 -14.39 -3.05
N ASN A 54 4.74 -13.51 -3.67
CA ASN A 54 5.41 -12.41 -3.01
C ASN A 54 5.23 -11.08 -3.76
N SER A 55 4.08 -10.96 -4.42
CA SER A 55 3.75 -9.80 -5.23
C SER A 55 2.25 -9.51 -5.19
N ALA A 56 1.92 -8.24 -5.29
CA ALA A 56 0.55 -7.76 -5.35
C ALA A 56 0.48 -6.46 -6.16
N LYS A 57 -0.74 -6.04 -6.46
CA LYS A 57 -1.03 -4.67 -6.85
C LYS A 57 -2.02 -4.03 -5.89
N MET A 58 -1.90 -2.74 -5.71
CA MET A 58 -2.87 -1.90 -5.02
C MET A 58 -3.51 -0.96 -6.04
N ILE A 59 -4.83 -1.04 -6.19
CA ILE A 59 -5.59 -0.15 -7.07
C ILE A 59 -6.27 0.88 -6.16
N CYS A 60 -5.88 2.14 -6.30
CA CYS A 60 -6.43 3.24 -5.52
C CYS A 60 -7.42 4.00 -6.39
N GLN A 61 -8.70 3.97 -6.06
CA GLN A 61 -9.74 4.80 -6.67
C GLN A 61 -10.18 5.83 -5.64
N ASN A 62 -9.43 6.91 -5.51
CA ASN A 62 -9.62 7.94 -4.49
C ASN A 62 -9.08 9.29 -5.04
N PRO A 63 -9.39 10.44 -4.43
CA PRO A 63 -8.96 11.74 -4.95
C PRO A 63 -7.52 12.13 -4.57
N TYR A 64 -6.75 11.27 -3.89
CA TYR A 64 -5.44 11.67 -3.36
C TYR A 64 -4.34 11.69 -4.44
N PRO A 65 -3.32 12.55 -4.30
CA PRO A 65 -2.17 12.56 -5.20
C PRO A 65 -1.44 11.20 -5.26
N CYS A 66 -0.91 10.84 -6.43
CA CYS A 66 -0.26 9.53 -6.62
C CYS A 66 0.86 9.25 -5.62
N ASP A 67 1.66 10.27 -5.29
CA ASP A 67 2.82 10.11 -4.42
C ASP A 67 2.41 9.95 -2.95
N PHE A 68 1.24 10.47 -2.57
CA PHE A 68 0.70 10.28 -1.23
C PHE A 68 0.29 8.83 -1.01
N ASP A 69 -0.48 8.23 -1.93
CA ASP A 69 -0.83 6.82 -1.90
C ASP A 69 0.40 5.91 -1.93
N LEU A 70 1.37 6.23 -2.80
CA LEU A 70 2.65 5.51 -2.84
C LEU A 70 3.32 5.48 -1.47
N GLY A 71 3.32 6.61 -0.75
CA GLY A 71 3.89 6.73 0.58
C GLY A 71 3.16 5.88 1.63
N ILE A 72 1.83 5.85 1.59
CA ILE A 72 1.02 5.00 2.48
C ILE A 72 1.35 3.53 2.24
N ILE A 73 1.26 3.08 0.99
CA ILE A 73 1.45 1.67 0.60
C ILE A 73 2.86 1.20 0.98
N ASP A 74 3.87 2.02 0.67
CA ASP A 74 5.27 1.76 1.00
C ASP A 74 5.50 1.64 2.52
N ALA A 75 4.98 2.59 3.30
CA ALA A 75 5.13 2.55 4.75
C ALA A 75 4.41 1.37 5.39
N VAL A 76 3.21 1.01 4.92
CA VAL A 76 2.46 -0.16 5.41
C VAL A 76 3.20 -1.46 5.11
N ALA A 77 3.68 -1.63 3.88
CA ALA A 77 4.40 -2.84 3.50
C ALA A 77 5.70 -3.01 4.31
N HIS A 78 6.40 -1.91 4.62
CA HIS A 78 7.58 -1.95 5.49
C HIS A 78 7.24 -2.17 6.97
N LYS A 79 6.16 -1.57 7.47
CA LYS A 79 5.72 -1.70 8.87
C LYS A 79 5.42 -3.16 9.24
N PHE A 80 4.81 -3.91 8.32
CA PHE A 80 4.43 -5.32 8.53
C PHE A 80 5.36 -6.31 7.83
N LYS A 81 6.57 -5.86 7.46
CA LYS A 81 7.60 -6.70 6.86
C LYS A 81 8.17 -7.66 7.92
N PRO A 82 8.09 -8.99 7.72
CA PRO A 82 8.73 -9.93 8.64
C PRO A 82 10.26 -9.90 8.47
N ALA A 83 10.99 -10.35 9.50
CA ALA A 83 12.46 -10.29 9.53
C ALA A 83 13.14 -11.04 8.37
N ASN A 84 12.52 -12.10 7.86
CA ASN A 84 13.02 -12.89 6.74
C ASN A 84 12.77 -12.24 5.36
N VAL A 85 12.15 -11.07 5.29
CA VAL A 85 11.98 -10.31 4.05
C VAL A 85 13.00 -9.17 4.06
N PRO A 86 14.16 -9.29 3.39
CA PRO A 86 15.16 -8.22 3.39
C PRO A 86 14.68 -6.97 2.64
N MET A 87 13.88 -7.14 1.57
CA MET A 87 13.53 -6.05 0.67
C MET A 87 12.05 -6.06 0.31
N VAL A 88 11.45 -4.87 0.29
CA VAL A 88 10.12 -4.57 -0.25
C VAL A 88 10.28 -3.43 -1.25
N THR A 89 9.56 -3.50 -2.36
CA THR A 89 9.51 -2.44 -3.37
C THR A 89 8.07 -2.11 -3.69
N VAL A 90 7.78 -0.81 -3.78
CA VAL A 90 6.48 -0.30 -4.24
C VAL A 90 6.76 0.69 -5.37
N LYS A 91 6.09 0.51 -6.49
CA LYS A 91 6.23 1.38 -7.67
C LYS A 91 4.86 1.75 -8.22
N HIS A 92 4.73 2.97 -8.72
CA HIS A 92 3.57 3.36 -9.53
C HIS A 92 3.60 2.57 -10.84
N ASP A 93 2.46 2.03 -11.27
CA ASP A 93 2.33 1.33 -12.56
C ASP A 93 1.96 2.34 -13.65
N ASP A 94 2.96 2.81 -14.39
CA ASP A 94 2.77 3.82 -15.43
C ASP A 94 2.02 3.31 -16.67
N SER A 95 1.81 1.99 -16.76
CA SER A 95 1.02 1.35 -17.83
C SER A 95 -0.49 1.37 -17.56
N GLN A 96 -0.91 1.69 -16.34
CA GLN A 96 -2.31 1.72 -15.92
C GLN A 96 -2.87 3.16 -15.92
N PRO A 97 -4.21 3.34 -15.79
CA PRO A 97 -4.79 4.66 -15.56
C PRO A 97 -4.11 5.39 -14.40
N CYS A 98 -3.98 6.70 -14.53
CA CYS A 98 -3.28 7.54 -13.57
C CYS A 98 -4.00 8.87 -13.38
N ARG A 99 -4.19 9.27 -12.12
CA ARG A 99 -4.80 10.56 -11.78
C ARG A 99 -4.00 11.77 -12.26
N LYS A 100 -2.66 11.68 -12.31
CA LYS A 100 -1.80 12.71 -12.94
C LYS A 100 -2.09 12.89 -14.44
N LYS A 101 -2.75 11.93 -15.08
CA LYS A 101 -3.17 11.93 -16.49
C LYS A 101 -4.68 12.10 -16.66
N GLY A 102 -5.41 12.47 -15.60
CA GLY A 102 -6.86 12.74 -15.66
C GLY A 102 -7.79 11.53 -15.44
N ALA A 103 -7.25 10.36 -15.08
CA ALA A 103 -8.08 9.21 -14.67
C ALA A 103 -8.59 9.38 -13.22
N ASP A 104 -9.44 8.46 -12.77
CA ASP A 104 -9.99 8.38 -11.40
C ASP A 104 -9.19 7.48 -10.45
N SER A 105 -8.19 6.78 -10.99
CA SER A 105 -7.48 5.71 -10.30
C SER A 105 -5.98 5.71 -10.60
N CYS A 106 -5.23 5.03 -9.73
CA CYS A 106 -3.81 4.72 -9.88
C CYS A 106 -3.57 3.28 -9.43
N THR A 107 -2.65 2.59 -10.09
CA THR A 107 -2.23 1.24 -9.68
C THR A 107 -0.78 1.26 -9.22
N TYR A 108 -0.49 0.48 -8.18
CA TYR A 108 0.86 0.34 -7.62
C TYR A 108 1.25 -1.13 -7.57
N LEU A 109 2.45 -1.44 -8.05
CA LEU A 109 3.02 -2.78 -7.99
C LEU A 109 3.84 -2.92 -6.71
N ILE A 110 3.55 -3.96 -5.94
CA ILE A 110 4.25 -4.30 -4.71
C ILE A 110 4.94 -5.65 -4.88
N ASN A 111 6.22 -5.71 -4.56
CA ASN A 111 6.99 -6.95 -4.53
C ASN A 111 7.83 -7.03 -3.27
N TRP A 112 7.93 -8.21 -2.67
CA TRP A 112 8.81 -8.48 -1.54
C TRP A 112 9.65 -9.73 -1.80
N GLN A 113 10.89 -9.72 -1.31
CA GLN A 113 11.81 -10.86 -1.46
C GLN A 113 11.86 -11.63 -0.15
N ILE A 114 11.72 -12.95 -0.17
CA ILE A 114 11.99 -13.79 1.00
C ILE A 114 13.46 -14.20 0.92
N ALA A 115 14.20 -14.04 2.02
CA ALA A 115 15.55 -14.58 2.12
C ALA A 115 15.52 -16.09 1.92
N SER A 116 16.27 -16.58 0.93
CA SER A 116 16.62 -17.98 0.86
C SER A 116 17.38 -18.32 2.14
N GLY A 117 16.90 -19.29 2.92
CA GLY A 117 17.73 -19.87 3.99
C GLY A 117 19.05 -20.38 3.40
N PRO A 118 20.12 -20.53 4.19
CA PRO A 118 21.35 -21.13 3.68
C PRO A 118 21.00 -22.45 3.01
N SER A 119 21.40 -22.60 1.74
CA SER A 119 21.37 -23.87 1.03
C SER A 119 22.09 -24.89 1.92
N ARG A 120 21.37 -25.93 2.34
CA ARG A 120 21.96 -27.05 3.09
C ARG A 120 23.07 -27.70 2.28
#